data_AF-A0A859CWL6-F1
#
_entry.id   AF-A0A859CWL6-F1
#
_cell.length_a   1.000
_cell.length_b   1.000
_cell.length_c   1.000
_cell.angle_alpha   90.00
_cell.angle_beta   90.00
_cell.angle_gamma   90.00
#
_symmetry.space_group_name_H-M   'P 1'
#
loop_
_entity.id
_entity.type
_entity.pdbx_description
1 polymer ?
#
loop_
_entity_poly.entity_id
_entity_poly.type
_entity_poly.pdbx_seq_one_letter_code
_entity_poly.pdbx_strand_id
1 'polypeptide(L)'
;MPYLEQFMQQWKAYLSNEFTAHGFVYLETKDGDFFDIKANSLVYFSWLRTTSRADDGFDESRDAIAWKMLERQLRELAKKAEKGTFDLVSKLHLEENQIQIVLNFSYDDEQHIVYVS
;
A
#
# COMPACT_ATOMS: atom_id res chain seq x y z
N MET A 1 12.94 -5.63 -10.90
CA MET A 1 11.94 -4.56 -10.62
C MET A 1 12.27 -3.99 -9.25
N PRO A 2 12.43 -2.67 -9.06
CA PRO A 2 12.67 -2.06 -7.76
C PRO A 2 11.66 -2.53 -6.71
N TYR A 3 12.07 -2.73 -5.45
CA TYR A 3 11.18 -3.21 -4.39
C TYR A 3 9.98 -2.28 -4.17
N LEU A 4 10.16 -0.97 -4.34
CA LEU A 4 9.04 -0.02 -4.25
C LEU A 4 7.94 -0.33 -5.27
N GLU A 5 8.30 -0.62 -6.52
CA GLU A 5 7.32 -0.97 -7.55
C GLU A 5 6.61 -2.27 -7.19
N GLN A 6 7.36 -3.29 -6.73
CA GLN A 6 6.76 -4.56 -6.29
C GLN A 6 5.77 -4.34 -5.14
N PHE A 7 6.13 -3.51 -4.16
CA PHE A 7 5.29 -3.21 -3.00
C PHE A 7 4.05 -2.39 -3.37
N MET A 8 4.18 -1.45 -4.32
CA MET A 8 3.02 -0.74 -4.88
C MET A 8 2.08 -1.69 -5.63
N GLN A 9 2.60 -2.69 -6.35
CA GLN A 9 1.78 -3.72 -7.00
C GLN A 9 1.09 -4.64 -5.98
N GLN A 10 1.74 -4.98 -4.86
CA GLN A 10 1.08 -5.71 -3.77
C GLN A 10 -0.05 -4.89 -3.15
N TRP A 11 0.16 -3.58 -2.94
CA TRP A 11 -0.91 -2.69 -2.51
C TRP A 11 -2.04 -2.58 -3.54
N LYS A 12 -1.74 -2.49 -4.85
CA LYS A 12 -2.74 -2.55 -5.93
C LYS A 12 -3.58 -3.82 -5.85
N ALA A 13 -2.94 -4.98 -5.70
CA ALA A 13 -3.62 -6.25 -5.58
C ALA A 13 -4.52 -6.32 -4.33
N TYR A 14 -4.03 -5.85 -3.17
CA TYR A 14 -4.83 -5.69 -1.96
C TYR A 14 -6.06 -4.82 -2.23
N LEU A 15 -5.86 -3.65 -2.85
CA LEU A 15 -6.91 -2.68 -3.14
C LEU A 15 -7.97 -3.25 -4.10
N SER A 16 -7.55 -3.97 -5.14
CA SER A 16 -8.46 -4.65 -6.07
C SER A 16 -9.33 -5.70 -5.38
N ASN A 17 -8.77 -6.43 -4.40
CA ASN A 17 -9.53 -7.40 -3.62
C ASN A 17 -10.57 -6.71 -2.73
N GLU A 18 -10.18 -5.65 -2.01
CA GLU A 18 -11.09 -4.85 -1.18
C GLU A 18 -12.22 -4.24 -2.03
N PHE A 19 -11.87 -3.72 -3.20
CA PHE A 19 -12.85 -3.15 -4.13
C PHE A 19 -13.86 -4.20 -4.58
N THR A 20 -13.38 -5.37 -4.97
CA THR A 20 -14.25 -6.49 -5.36
C THR A 20 -15.15 -6.93 -4.21
N ALA A 21 -14.62 -7.02 -3.00
CA ALA A 21 -15.36 -7.42 -1.80
C ALA A 21 -16.46 -6.42 -1.40
N HIS A 22 -16.25 -5.13 -1.69
CA HIS A 22 -17.16 -4.06 -1.31
C HIS A 22 -17.96 -3.45 -2.48
N GLY A 23 -17.89 -4.07 -3.66
CA GLY A 23 -18.68 -3.68 -4.84
C GLY A 23 -18.16 -2.43 -5.58
N PHE A 24 -16.90 -2.06 -5.37
CA PHE A 24 -16.21 -1.02 -6.12
C PHE A 24 -15.51 -1.58 -7.36
N VAL A 25 -15.17 -0.69 -8.30
CA VAL A 25 -14.39 -1.03 -9.50
C VAL A 25 -13.08 -0.27 -9.46
N TYR A 26 -11.97 -0.99 -9.60
CA TYR A 26 -10.65 -0.38 -9.68
C TYR A 26 -10.52 0.30 -11.04
N LEU A 27 -10.22 1.59 -11.07
CA LEU A 27 -10.12 2.37 -12.30
C LEU A 27 -8.65 2.48 -12.74
N GLU A 28 -8.37 2.00 -13.94
CA GLU A 28 -7.07 2.18 -14.61
C GLU A 28 -7.19 3.27 -15.67
N THR A 29 -6.17 4.13 -15.75
CA THR A 29 -6.10 5.23 -16.71
C THR A 29 -4.82 5.16 -17.53
N LYS A 30 -4.67 6.07 -18.50
CA LYS A 30 -3.44 6.19 -19.28
C LYS A 30 -2.34 6.97 -18.55
N ASP A 31 -2.64 7.50 -17.36
CA ASP A 31 -1.74 8.38 -16.62
C ASP A 31 -0.67 7.59 -15.82
N GLY A 32 -0.85 6.28 -15.71
CA GLY A 32 0.14 5.33 -15.21
C GLY A 32 -0.14 4.81 -13.81
N ASP A 33 0.45 3.65 -13.49
CA ASP A 33 0.13 2.86 -12.30
C ASP A 33 0.20 3.64 -10.99
N PHE A 34 1.19 4.53 -10.82
CA PHE A 34 1.30 5.30 -9.58
C PHE A 34 0.09 6.23 -9.36
N PHE A 35 -0.37 6.90 -10.42
CA PHE A 35 -1.51 7.80 -10.34
C PHE A 35 -2.80 7.04 -10.10
N ASP A 36 -2.98 5.91 -10.80
CA ASP A 36 -4.15 5.05 -10.62
C ASP A 36 -4.20 4.48 -9.20
N ILE A 37 -3.09 3.94 -8.71
CA ILE A 37 -3.01 3.40 -7.35
C ILE A 37 -3.38 4.47 -6.34
N LYS A 38 -2.81 5.68 -6.46
CA LYS A 38 -3.12 6.78 -5.56
C LYS A 38 -4.60 7.17 -5.61
N ALA A 39 -5.16 7.34 -6.81
CA ALA A 39 -6.55 7.74 -6.98
C ALA A 39 -7.51 6.71 -6.37
N ASN A 40 -7.33 5.42 -6.68
CA ASN A 40 -8.14 4.35 -6.11
C ASN A 40 -7.93 4.25 -4.58
N SER A 41 -6.71 4.49 -4.08
CA SER A 41 -6.45 4.48 -2.63
C SER A 41 -7.22 5.58 -1.90
N LEU A 42 -7.32 6.77 -2.49
CA LEU A 42 -8.10 7.86 -1.89
C LEU A 42 -9.59 7.55 -1.86
N VAL A 43 -10.12 6.89 -2.91
CA VAL A 43 -11.50 6.39 -2.92
C VAL A 43 -11.72 5.38 -1.80
N TYR A 44 -10.78 4.44 -1.63
CA TYR A 44 -10.83 3.45 -0.56
C TYR A 44 -10.80 4.08 0.84
N PHE A 45 -9.89 5.04 1.07
CA PHE A 45 -9.77 5.72 2.36
C PHE A 45 -11.03 6.54 2.67
N SER A 46 -11.57 7.26 1.69
CA SER A 46 -12.85 7.97 1.86
C SER A 46 -13.98 7.00 2.24
N TRP A 47 -14.05 5.83 1.60
CA TRP A 47 -15.01 4.80 1.96
C TRP A 47 -14.79 4.24 3.38
N LEU A 48 -13.55 3.92 3.76
CA LEU A 48 -13.22 3.46 5.10
C LEU A 48 -13.58 4.50 6.16
N ARG A 49 -13.27 5.77 5.93
CA ARG A 49 -13.61 6.89 6.83
C ARG A 49 -15.11 7.01 7.04
N THR A 50 -15.89 6.92 5.95
CA THR A 50 -17.36 7.03 6.03
C THR A 50 -18.04 5.81 6.66
N THR A 51 -17.43 4.63 6.59
CA THR A 51 -18.02 3.38 7.08
C THR A 51 -17.56 2.95 8.48
N SER A 52 -16.32 3.27 8.86
CA SER A 52 -15.73 2.81 10.13
C SER A 52 -16.27 3.51 11.38
N ARG A 53 -17.13 4.55 11.25
CA ARG A 53 -17.68 5.34 12.37
C ARG A 53 -16.62 5.91 13.32
N ALA A 54 -15.36 5.97 12.89
CA ALA A 54 -14.26 6.51 13.67
C ALA A 54 -14.37 8.04 13.74
N ASP A 55 -15.10 8.50 14.76
CA ASP A 55 -15.32 9.86 15.25
C ASP A 55 -15.72 10.95 14.23
N ASP A 56 -16.65 11.83 14.63
CA ASP A 56 -17.17 12.99 13.89
C ASP A 56 -16.12 14.08 13.53
N GLY A 57 -14.82 13.76 13.59
CA GLY A 57 -13.71 14.71 13.50
C GLY A 57 -12.77 14.56 12.29
N PHE A 58 -12.87 13.49 11.49
CA PHE A 58 -12.02 13.34 10.30
C PHE A 58 -12.65 13.92 9.04
N ASP A 59 -12.01 14.96 8.49
CA ASP A 59 -12.35 15.52 7.19
C ASP A 59 -11.63 14.79 6.03
N GLU A 60 -11.94 15.18 4.80
CA GLU A 60 -11.35 14.61 3.58
C GLU A 60 -9.83 14.78 3.48
N SER A 61 -9.24 15.75 4.22
CA SER A 61 -7.79 15.91 4.24
C SER A 61 -7.08 14.71 4.85
N ARG A 62 -7.80 13.94 5.69
CA ARG A 62 -7.28 12.73 6.33
C ARG A 62 -6.97 11.62 5.35
N ASP A 63 -7.74 11.49 4.27
CA ASP A 63 -7.52 10.50 3.22
C ASP A 63 -6.15 10.73 2.54
N ALA A 64 -5.80 11.99 2.31
CA ALA A 64 -4.49 12.37 1.76
C ALA A 64 -3.33 12.13 2.73
N ILE A 65 -3.57 12.26 4.04
CA ILE A 65 -2.59 11.93 5.08
C ILE A 65 -2.37 10.41 5.13
N ALA A 66 -3.44 9.62 5.12
CA ALA A 66 -3.38 8.16 5.08
C ALA A 66 -2.54 7.66 3.89
N TRP A 67 -2.78 8.24 2.70
CA TRP A 67 -1.97 7.96 1.52
C TRP A 67 -0.48 8.28 1.73
N LYS A 68 -0.16 9.49 2.22
CA LYS A 68 1.24 9.89 2.45
C LYS A 68 1.94 8.98 3.47
N MET A 69 1.23 8.54 4.50
CA MET A 69 1.78 7.63 5.50
C MET A 69 2.02 6.23 4.94
N LEU A 70 1.08 5.69 4.15
CA LEU A 70 1.25 4.43 3.44
C LEU A 70 2.43 4.50 2.47
N GLU A 71 2.46 5.52 1.61
CA GLU A 71 3.54 5.71 0.63
C GLU A 71 4.91 5.80 1.32
N ARG A 72 4.99 6.51 2.45
CA ARG A 72 6.22 6.59 3.25
C ARG A 72 6.62 5.22 3.81
N GLN A 73 5.68 4.45 4.36
CA GLN A 73 5.96 3.10 4.86
C GLN A 73 6.49 2.19 3.75
N LEU A 74 5.85 2.17 2.58
CA LEU A 74 6.29 1.36 1.44
C LEU A 74 7.70 1.74 0.96
N ARG A 75 8.02 3.05 0.91
CA ARG A 75 9.36 3.52 0.54
C ARG A 75 10.43 3.11 1.55
N GLU A 76 10.13 3.21 2.85
CA GLU A 76 11.09 2.80 3.88
C GLU A 76 11.27 1.28 3.94
N LEU A 77 10.19 0.51 3.75
CA LEU A 77 10.28 -0.94 3.61
C LEU A 77 11.07 -1.34 2.37
N ALA A 78 10.86 -0.67 1.23
CA ALA A 78 11.60 -0.96 0.00
C ALA A 78 13.11 -0.75 0.19
N LYS A 79 13.52 0.36 0.83
CA LYS A 79 14.94 0.60 1.17
C LYS A 79 15.51 -0.47 2.10
N LYS A 80 14.70 -0.97 3.05
CA LYS A 80 15.11 -2.07 3.94
C LYS A 80 15.26 -3.39 3.18
N ALA A 81 14.32 -3.69 2.29
CA ALA A 81 14.34 -4.87 1.42
C ALA A 81 15.57 -4.86 0.51
N GLU A 82 15.87 -3.76 -0.16
CA GLU A 82 17.06 -3.62 -1.01
C GLU A 82 18.35 -3.96 -0.26
N LYS A 83 18.52 -3.42 0.95
CA LYS A 83 19.69 -3.69 1.80
C LYS A 83 19.71 -5.12 2.33
N GLY A 84 18.56 -5.62 2.79
CA GLY A 84 18.43 -6.95 3.39
C GLY A 84 18.64 -8.07 2.37
N THR A 85 18.09 -7.93 1.17
CA THR A 85 18.26 -8.88 0.08
C THR A 85 19.72 -8.95 -0.37
N PHE A 86 20.40 -7.80 -0.52
CA PHE A 86 21.83 -7.79 -0.83
C PHE A 86 22.66 -8.58 0.20
N ASP A 87 22.38 -8.37 1.49
CA ASP A 87 23.05 -9.09 2.58
C ASP A 87 22.77 -10.60 2.51
N LEU A 88 21.52 -11.01 2.30
CA LEU A 88 21.11 -12.41 2.18
C LEU A 88 21.75 -13.13 0.98
N VAL A 89 21.73 -12.50 -0.20
CA VAL A 89 22.37 -13.02 -1.42
C VAL A 89 23.85 -13.27 -1.17
N SER A 90 24.55 -12.34 -0.51
CA SER A 90 25.98 -12.47 -0.21
C SER A 90 26.32 -13.59 0.78
N LYS A 91 25.44 -13.83 1.77
CA LYS A 91 25.69 -14.80 2.85
C LYS A 91 25.23 -16.21 2.52
N LEU A 92 24.10 -16.33 1.84
CA LEU A 92 23.42 -17.60 1.60
C LEU A 92 23.65 -18.17 0.20
N HIS A 93 24.40 -17.45 -0.66
CA HIS A 93 24.64 -17.83 -2.06
C HIS A 93 23.33 -18.10 -2.82
N LEU A 94 22.28 -17.35 -2.48
CA LEU A 94 20.99 -17.36 -3.16
C LEU A 94 20.98 -16.27 -4.24
N GLU A 95 20.20 -16.49 -5.29
CA GLU A 95 19.90 -15.42 -6.25
C GLU A 95 18.79 -14.50 -5.72
N GLU A 96 18.83 -13.22 -6.08
CA GLU A 96 17.81 -12.23 -5.67
C GLU A 96 16.39 -12.65 -6.08
N ASN A 97 16.24 -13.30 -7.24
CA ASN A 97 14.96 -13.80 -7.74
C ASN A 97 14.36 -14.93 -6.88
N GLN A 98 15.12 -15.53 -5.95
CA GLN A 98 14.65 -16.56 -5.01
C GLN A 98 14.09 -15.95 -3.72
N ILE A 99 14.23 -14.64 -3.52
CA ILE A 99 13.77 -13.93 -2.33
C ILE A 99 12.46 -13.22 -2.63
N GLN A 100 11.38 -13.72 -2.04
CA GLN A 100 10.07 -13.10 -2.09
C GLN A 100 9.77 -12.38 -0.78
N ILE A 101 9.38 -11.11 -0.86
CA ILE A 101 8.92 -10.31 0.28
C ILE A 101 7.43 -10.03 0.10
N VAL A 102 6.64 -10.45 1.07
CA VAL A 102 5.18 -10.26 1.08
C VAL A 102 4.83 -9.26 2.18
N LEU A 103 4.03 -8.27 1.83
CA LEU A 103 3.52 -7.27 2.76
C LEU A 103 2.11 -7.65 3.21
N ASN A 104 1.84 -7.45 4.50
CA ASN A 104 0.48 -7.47 5.02
C ASN A 104 0.00 -6.04 5.28
N PHE A 105 -1.25 -5.77 4.92
CA PHE A 105 -1.89 -4.47 5.10
C PHE A 105 -3.02 -4.59 6.11
N SER A 106 -3.07 -3.67 7.07
CA SER A 106 -4.14 -3.59 8.06
C SER A 106 -4.56 -2.14 8.23
N TYR A 107 -5.87 -1.89 8.21
CA TYR A 107 -6.42 -0.57 8.49
C TYR A 107 -6.68 -0.40 9.99
N ASP A 108 -6.26 0.75 10.54
CA ASP A 108 -6.60 1.22 11.88
C ASP A 108 -7.65 2.34 11.71
N ASP A 109 -8.84 2.07 12.21
CA ASP A 109 -9.99 2.95 12.14
C ASP A 109 -9.84 4.16 13.07
N GLU A 110 -9.35 3.98 14.29
CA GLU A 110 -9.11 5.06 15.26
C GLU A 110 -8.17 6.15 14.72
N GLN A 111 -7.14 5.76 13.98
CA GLN A 111 -6.12 6.69 13.46
C GLN A 111 -6.33 7.09 12.00
N HIS A 112 -7.20 6.39 11.29
CA HIS A 112 -7.41 6.47 9.85
C HIS A 112 -6.10 6.29 9.06
N ILE A 113 -5.41 5.18 9.29
CA ILE A 113 -4.15 4.84 8.62
C ILE A 113 -4.08 3.36 8.26
N VAL A 114 -3.24 3.04 7.26
CA VAL A 114 -2.89 1.65 6.93
C VAL A 114 -1.52 1.34 7.50
N TYR A 115 -1.44 0.31 8.33
CA TYR A 115 -0.19 -0.29 8.78
C TYR A 115 0.29 -1.34 7.78
N VAL A 116 1.60 -1.38 7.58
CA VAL A 116 2.28 -2.35 6.71
C VAL A 116 3.29 -3.15 7.52
N SER A 117 3.18 -4.48 7.51
CA SER A 117 4.10 -5.41 8.20
C SER A 117 4.69 -6.45 7.25
#